data_AF-A0A376REM8-F1
#
_entry.id   AF-A0A376REM8-F1
#
_cell.length_a   1.000
_cell.length_b   1.000
_cell.length_c   1.000
_cell.angle_alpha   90.00
_cell.angle_beta   90.00
_cell.angle_gamma   90.00
#
_symmetry.space_group_name_H-M   'P 1'
#
loop_
_entity.id
_entity.type
_entity.pdbx_description
1 polymer ?
#
loop_
_entity_poly.entity_id
_entity_poly.type
_entity_poly.pdbx_seq_one_letter_code
_entity_poly.pdbx_strand_id
1 'polypeptide(L)'
;MLKADQEFDGLYNELLLEMARNQIFLINERQLSVNQQNWLRHYFKQYLRQHITPILINPDTDLVQFLKDDYTYLAVEIIRGDTIRYALLEIPSDKVPRFVNLPPEAPRRRKPMILLDNILRYCLDDIFKGFFDYDALNAYSMKMTRDAEYDLVHEMEASLMELMSSSLKQRLTAEPVRFVYQRDMPNALVEVLREN
;
A
#
# COMPACT_ATOMS: atom_id res chain seq x y z
N MET A 1 14.63 3.81 18.47
CA MET A 1 13.54 3.48 17.53
C MET A 1 12.64 2.37 18.05
N LEU A 2 13.14 1.16 18.36
CA LEU A 2 12.30 0.02 18.79
C LEU A 2 11.36 0.28 19.98
N LYS A 3 11.77 1.08 20.98
CA LYS A 3 10.93 1.36 22.16
C LYS A 3 9.71 2.22 21.84
N ALA A 4 9.88 3.25 21.02
CA ALA A 4 8.79 4.12 20.60
C ALA A 4 7.81 3.40 19.65
N ASP A 5 8.32 2.48 18.82
CA ASP A 5 7.50 1.65 17.92
C ASP A 5 6.61 0.68 18.71
N GLN A 6 7.16 0.06 19.77
CA GLN A 6 6.38 -0.79 20.68
C GLN A 6 5.34 -0.01 21.48
N GLU A 7 5.68 1.20 21.94
CA GLU A 7 4.74 2.09 22.63
C GLU A 7 3.61 2.53 21.68
N PHE A 8 3.94 2.81 20.41
CA PHE A 8 2.96 3.13 19.37
C PHE A 8 2.00 1.97 19.11
N ASP A 9 2.51 0.74 18.95
CA ASP A 9 1.67 -0.46 18.76
C ASP A 9 0.73 -0.69 19.95
N GLY A 10 1.21 -0.45 21.18
CA GLY A 10 0.39 -0.53 22.39
C GLY A 10 -0.76 0.47 22.38
N LEU A 11 -0.44 1.74 22.13
CA LEU A 11 -1.41 2.85 22.05
C LEU A 11 -2.42 2.64 20.92
N TYR A 12 -1.96 2.15 19.77
CA TYR A 12 -2.82 1.84 18.63
C TYR A 12 -3.87 0.79 18.99
N ASN A 13 -3.46 -0.30 19.65
CA ASN A 13 -4.40 -1.33 20.11
C ASN A 13 -5.37 -0.81 21.18
N GLU A 14 -4.92 0.06 22.08
CA GLU A 14 -5.78 0.71 23.07
C GLU A 14 -6.86 1.57 22.40
N LEU A 15 -6.48 2.40 21.42
CA LEU A 15 -7.40 3.23 20.64
C LEU A 15 -8.40 2.38 19.85
N LEU A 16 -7.98 1.25 19.28
CA LEU A 16 -8.88 0.32 18.61
C LEU A 16 -9.94 -0.25 19.56
N LEU A 17 -9.55 -0.58 20.80
CA LEU A 17 -10.49 -1.05 21.82
C LEU A 17 -11.43 0.07 22.27
N GLU A 18 -10.94 1.31 22.39
CA GLU A 18 -11.77 2.47 22.71
C GLU A 18 -12.78 2.79 21.60
N MET A 19 -12.36 2.72 20.34
CA MET A 19 -13.24 2.82 19.18
C MET A 19 -14.35 1.75 19.22
N ALA A 20 -13.98 0.51 19.53
CA ALA A 20 -14.95 -0.59 19.64
C ALA A 20 -15.99 -0.34 20.75
N ARG A 21 -15.59 0.25 21.88
CA ARG A 21 -16.52 0.69 22.94
C ARG A 21 -17.50 1.74 22.42
N ASN A 22 -17.02 2.65 21.58
CA ASN A 22 -17.82 3.65 20.87
C ASN A 22 -18.58 3.10 19.63
N GLN A 23 -18.68 1.78 19.47
CA GLN A 23 -19.38 1.09 18.38
C GLN A 23 -18.75 1.27 16.99
N ILE A 24 -17.49 1.73 16.92
CA ILE A 24 -16.72 1.88 15.68
C ILE A 24 -15.73 0.72 15.61
N PHE A 25 -15.77 -0.06 14.53
CA PHE A 25 -14.94 -1.25 14.39
C PHE A 25 -14.06 -1.13 13.15
N LEU A 26 -12.76 -0.92 13.34
CA LEU A 26 -11.80 -1.06 12.25
C LEU A 26 -11.43 -2.54 12.11
N ILE A 27 -11.89 -3.16 11.03
CA ILE A 27 -11.72 -4.59 10.77
C ILE A 27 -10.80 -4.84 9.57
N ASN A 28 -10.24 -6.05 9.52
CA ASN A 28 -9.41 -6.53 8.41
C ASN A 28 -10.18 -7.46 7.46
N GLU A 29 -9.52 -7.88 6.38
CA GLU A 29 -10.08 -8.77 5.36
C GLU A 29 -10.49 -10.15 5.88
N ARG A 30 -9.86 -10.61 6.97
CA ARG A 30 -10.13 -11.92 7.60
C ARG A 30 -11.34 -11.90 8.53
N GLN A 31 -11.78 -10.71 8.93
CA GLN A 31 -12.89 -10.49 9.86
C GLN A 31 -14.20 -10.13 9.15
N LEU A 32 -14.20 -10.10 7.81
CA LEU A 32 -15.37 -9.77 7.00
C LEU A 32 -16.40 -10.90 7.02
N SER A 33 -17.68 -10.56 7.22
CA SER A 33 -18.76 -11.51 7.01
C SER A 33 -19.01 -11.79 5.53
N VAL A 34 -19.67 -12.90 5.23
CA VAL A 34 -19.99 -13.30 3.85
C VAL A 34 -20.78 -12.22 3.10
N ASN A 35 -21.65 -11.48 3.79
CA ASN A 35 -22.38 -10.37 3.18
C ASN A 35 -21.47 -9.18 2.87
N GLN A 36 -20.59 -8.80 3.81
CA GLN A 36 -19.63 -7.72 3.60
C GLN A 36 -18.61 -8.05 2.51
N GLN A 37 -18.20 -9.31 2.42
CA GLN A 37 -17.34 -9.84 1.36
C GLN A 37 -17.96 -9.62 -0.03
N ASN A 38 -19.22 -10.02 -0.22
CA ASN A 38 -19.93 -9.80 -1.48
C ASN A 38 -20.11 -8.31 -1.80
N TRP A 39 -20.45 -7.51 -0.79
CA TRP A 39 -20.55 -6.07 -0.93
C TRP A 39 -19.22 -5.44 -1.34
N LEU A 40 -18.11 -5.85 -0.71
CA LEU A 40 -16.76 -5.37 -1.03
C LEU A 40 -16.35 -5.73 -2.45
N ARG A 41 -16.64 -6.94 -2.94
CA ARG A 41 -16.36 -7.31 -4.34
C ARG A 41 -17.13 -6.42 -5.31
N HIS A 42 -18.39 -6.08 -4.99
CA HIS A 42 -19.18 -5.17 -5.80
C HIS A 42 -18.61 -3.74 -5.75
N TYR A 43 -18.34 -3.24 -4.55
CA TYR A 43 -17.74 -1.93 -4.32
C TYR A 43 -16.39 -1.79 -5.04
N PHE A 44 -15.54 -2.82 -4.95
CA PHE A 44 -14.25 -2.88 -5.63
C PHE A 44 -14.43 -2.75 -7.15
N LYS A 45 -15.32 -3.54 -7.75
CA LYS A 45 -15.55 -3.52 -9.20
C LYS A 45 -16.11 -2.20 -9.72
N GLN A 46 -16.97 -1.55 -8.94
CA GLN A 46 -17.64 -0.31 -9.34
C GLN A 46 -16.78 0.94 -9.12
N TYR A 47 -16.06 1.04 -8.00
CA TYR A 47 -15.40 2.28 -7.57
C TYR A 47 -13.88 2.18 -7.56
N LEU A 48 -13.31 1.05 -7.14
CA LEU A 48 -11.86 0.93 -6.92
C LEU A 48 -11.11 0.45 -8.16
N ARG A 49 -11.67 -0.49 -8.91
CA ARG A 49 -11.01 -1.18 -10.01
C ARG A 49 -10.42 -0.24 -11.05
N GLN A 50 -11.09 0.87 -11.35
CA GLN A 50 -10.62 1.88 -12.31
C GLN A 50 -9.36 2.63 -11.87
N HIS A 51 -9.01 2.57 -10.58
CA HIS A 51 -7.84 3.22 -10.00
C HIS A 51 -6.71 2.24 -9.68
N ILE A 52 -6.96 0.93 -9.81
CA ILE A 52 -6.00 -0.12 -9.47
C ILE A 52 -5.53 -0.78 -10.75
N THR A 53 -4.26 -0.54 -11.09
CA THR A 53 -3.59 -1.17 -12.22
C THR A 53 -2.40 -1.96 -11.71
N PRO A 54 -2.35 -3.30 -11.93
CA PRO A 54 -1.18 -4.10 -11.60
C PRO A 54 0.03 -3.69 -12.43
N ILE A 55 1.13 -3.39 -11.75
CA ILE A 55 2.44 -3.11 -12.36
C ILE A 55 3.26 -4.39 -12.23
N LEU A 56 3.50 -5.08 -13.33
CA LEU A 56 4.33 -6.29 -13.31
C LEU A 56 5.80 -5.93 -13.13
N ILE A 57 6.48 -6.66 -12.25
CA ILE A 57 7.92 -6.52 -12.08
C ILE A 57 8.59 -7.53 -13.01
N ASN A 58 9.21 -7.01 -14.07
CA ASN A 58 10.10 -7.78 -14.95
C ASN A 58 11.55 -7.33 -14.73
N PRO A 59 12.55 -8.13 -15.12
CA PRO A 59 13.97 -7.78 -14.95
C PRO A 59 14.38 -6.44 -15.58
N ASP A 60 13.66 -6.00 -16.62
CA ASP A 60 13.92 -4.75 -17.33
C ASP A 60 13.10 -3.56 -16.79
N THR A 61 12.40 -3.73 -15.67
CA THR A 61 11.47 -2.71 -15.14
C THR A 61 12.18 -1.85 -14.09
N ASP A 62 12.54 -0.61 -14.47
CA ASP A 62 13.10 0.38 -13.53
C ASP A 62 12.04 0.87 -12.53
N LEU A 63 11.88 0.17 -11.41
CA LEU A 63 10.92 0.53 -10.36
C LEU A 63 11.24 1.91 -9.76
N VAL A 64 12.52 2.26 -9.63
CA VAL A 64 12.96 3.55 -9.12
C VAL A 64 12.44 4.73 -9.94
N GLN A 65 12.16 4.59 -11.24
CA GLN A 65 11.62 5.73 -12.02
C GLN A 65 10.11 5.90 -11.85
N PHE A 66 9.37 4.81 -11.65
CA PHE A 66 7.91 4.82 -11.60
C PHE A 66 7.32 4.88 -10.18
N LEU A 67 8.06 4.42 -9.17
CA LEU A 67 7.60 4.45 -7.79
C LEU A 67 7.54 5.88 -7.26
N LYS A 68 6.33 6.31 -6.93
CA LYS A 68 6.05 7.61 -6.33
C LYS A 68 6.57 7.65 -4.90
N ASP A 69 7.14 8.78 -4.56
CA ASP A 69 7.63 9.04 -3.21
C ASP A 69 6.48 9.17 -2.21
N ASP A 70 6.66 8.61 -1.01
CA ASP A 70 5.71 8.54 0.10
C ASP A 70 4.41 7.74 -0.16
N TYR A 71 4.30 7.07 -1.31
CA TYR A 71 3.15 6.20 -1.62
C TYR A 71 3.30 4.83 -0.98
N THR A 72 2.16 4.25 -0.60
CA THR A 72 2.11 2.85 -0.13
C THR A 72 1.79 1.95 -1.32
N TYR A 73 2.60 0.92 -1.50
CA TYR A 73 2.42 -0.10 -2.51
C TYR A 73 2.16 -1.45 -1.84
N LEU A 74 1.41 -2.30 -2.55
CA LEU A 74 1.19 -3.68 -2.17
C LEU A 74 1.93 -4.56 -3.17
N ALA A 75 3.01 -5.18 -2.73
CA ALA A 75 3.76 -6.16 -3.50
C ALA A 75 3.03 -7.51 -3.45
N VAL A 76 2.61 -7.99 -4.61
CA VAL A 76 1.85 -9.21 -4.80
C VAL A 76 2.76 -10.28 -5.38
N GLU A 77 2.78 -11.42 -4.72
CA GLU A 77 3.43 -12.64 -5.18
C GLU A 77 2.39 -13.53 -5.84
N ILE A 78 2.61 -13.85 -7.11
CA ILE A 78 1.75 -14.69 -7.94
C ILE A 78 2.45 -16.03 -8.12
N ILE A 79 1.98 -17.05 -7.41
CA ILE A 79 2.60 -18.37 -7.37
C ILE A 79 1.84 -19.31 -8.30
N ARG A 80 2.55 -19.95 -9.23
CA ARG A 80 2.03 -21.01 -10.11
C ARG A 80 3.05 -22.15 -10.21
N GLY A 81 2.80 -23.26 -9.52
CA GLY A 81 3.76 -24.33 -9.34
C GLY A 81 5.07 -23.79 -8.77
N ASP A 82 6.18 -24.03 -9.48
CA ASP A 82 7.51 -23.54 -9.10
C ASP A 82 7.83 -22.13 -9.66
N THR A 83 6.91 -21.52 -10.42
CA THR A 83 7.10 -20.19 -10.98
C THR A 83 6.47 -19.14 -10.08
N ILE A 84 7.27 -18.16 -9.66
CA ILE A 84 6.81 -17.00 -8.90
C ILE A 84 6.96 -15.76 -9.77
N ARG A 85 5.90 -14.96 -9.86
CA ARG A 85 5.91 -13.63 -10.48
C ARG A 85 5.57 -12.58 -9.45
N TYR A 86 6.10 -11.38 -9.65
CA TYR A 86 5.86 -10.26 -8.76
C TYR A 86 5.10 -9.15 -9.49
N ALA A 87 4.16 -8.53 -8.78
CA ALA A 87 3.42 -7.37 -9.24
C ALA A 87 3.29 -6.35 -8.10
N LEU A 88 3.21 -5.07 -8.42
CA LEU A 88 2.92 -4.01 -7.48
C LEU A 88 1.54 -3.45 -7.73
N LEU A 89 0.81 -3.18 -6.65
CA LEU A 89 -0.43 -2.41 -6.66
C LEU A 89 -0.20 -1.11 -5.92
N GLU A 90 -0.37 0.02 -6.59
CA GLU A 90 -0.40 1.33 -5.94
C GLU A 90 -1.69 1.46 -5.12
N ILE A 91 -1.60 1.90 -3.86
CA ILE A 91 -2.78 2.20 -3.04
C ILE A 91 -3.23 3.64 -3.37
N PRO A 92 -4.40 3.85 -4.00
CA PRO A 92 -4.81 5.15 -4.54
C PRO A 92 -5.43 6.03 -3.44
N SER A 93 -4.67 6.31 -2.39
CA SER A 93 -5.12 7.08 -1.22
C SER A 93 -5.51 8.53 -1.56
N ASP A 94 -5.02 9.07 -2.67
CA ASP A 94 -5.35 10.44 -3.13
C ASP A 94 -6.68 10.51 -3.89
N LYS A 95 -7.14 9.38 -4.45
CA LYS A 95 -8.35 9.32 -5.28
C LYS A 95 -9.52 8.71 -4.54
N VAL A 96 -9.23 7.86 -3.56
CA VAL A 96 -10.21 7.06 -2.83
C VAL A 96 -9.99 7.24 -1.33
N PRO A 97 -11.06 7.37 -0.52
CA PRO A 97 -10.91 7.43 0.93
C PRO A 97 -10.23 6.16 1.45
N ARG A 98 -9.17 6.36 2.26
CA ARG A 98 -8.42 5.25 2.86
C ARG A 98 -9.25 4.39 3.82
N PHE A 99 -10.30 4.96 4.40
CA PHE A 99 -11.26 4.26 5.25
C PHE A 99 -12.60 4.14 4.53
N VAL A 100 -13.06 2.91 4.33
CA VAL A 100 -14.35 2.61 3.70
C VAL A 100 -15.29 2.04 4.75
N ASN A 101 -16.48 2.64 4.86
CA ASN A 101 -17.53 2.13 5.74
C ASN A 101 -18.17 0.90 5.10
N LEU A 102 -18.27 -0.18 5.87
CA LEU A 102 -18.93 -1.40 5.47
C LEU A 102 -20.41 -1.35 5.82
N PRO A 103 -21.27 -2.10 5.10
CA PRO A 103 -22.67 -2.21 5.47
C PRO A 103 -22.77 -2.76 6.91
N PRO A 104 -23.56 -2.10 7.77
CA PRO A 104 -23.69 -2.51 9.16
C PRO A 104 -24.38 -3.87 9.24
N GLU A 105 -23.73 -4.81 9.90
CA GLU A 105 -24.30 -6.11 10.19
C GLU A 105 -25.08 -6.06 11.50
N ALA A 106 -26.08 -6.93 11.68
CA ALA A 106 -26.89 -6.94 12.87
C ALA A 106 -25.99 -7.12 14.12
N PRO A 107 -26.10 -6.25 15.15
CA PRO A 107 -27.03 -5.13 15.30
C PRO A 107 -26.64 -3.84 14.55
N ARG A 108 -27.63 -3.14 13.97
CA ARG A 108 -27.49 -1.90 13.14
C ARG A 108 -26.73 -0.72 13.79
N ARG A 109 -26.38 -0.81 15.08
CA ARG A 109 -25.58 0.21 15.77
C ARG A 109 -24.08 0.14 15.46
N ARG A 110 -23.59 -1.01 14.97
CA ARG A 110 -22.18 -1.18 14.64
C ARG A 110 -21.83 -0.36 13.41
N LYS A 111 -20.71 0.36 13.48
CA LYS A 111 -20.11 1.08 12.35
C LYS A 111 -18.80 0.39 11.95
N PRO A 112 -18.87 -0.71 11.17
CA PRO A 112 -17.67 -1.37 10.67
C PRO A 112 -17.03 -0.51 9.57
N MET A 113 -15.72 -0.39 9.62
CA MET A 113 -14.89 0.27 8.63
C MET A 113 -13.68 -0.61 8.32
N ILE A 114 -13.17 -0.50 7.09
CA ILE A 114 -12.03 -1.25 6.62
C ILE A 114 -11.05 -0.32 5.91
N LEU A 115 -9.76 -0.59 6.04
CA LEU A 115 -8.72 0.09 5.29
C LEU A 115 -8.75 -0.32 3.83
N LEU A 116 -8.50 0.64 2.93
CA LEU A 116 -8.37 0.41 1.50
C LEU A 116 -7.36 -0.70 1.18
N ASP A 117 -6.22 -0.69 1.88
CA ASP A 117 -5.15 -1.69 1.81
C ASP A 117 -5.71 -3.12 2.01
N ASN A 118 -6.61 -3.30 2.99
CA ASN A 118 -7.25 -4.59 3.28
C ASN A 118 -8.32 -4.96 2.25
N ILE A 119 -8.99 -3.98 1.63
CA ILE A 119 -9.90 -4.24 0.51
C ILE A 119 -9.13 -4.80 -0.68
N LEU A 120 -7.96 -4.22 -1.00
CA LEU A 120 -7.11 -4.71 -2.09
C LEU A 120 -6.59 -6.11 -1.79
N ARG A 121 -6.15 -6.37 -0.55
CA ARG A 121 -5.76 -7.72 -0.09
C ARG A 121 -6.88 -8.75 -0.26
N TYR A 122 -8.12 -8.38 0.07
CA TYR A 122 -9.28 -9.25 -0.14
C TYR A 122 -9.60 -9.47 -1.62
N CYS A 123 -9.42 -8.45 -2.46
CA CYS A 123 -9.81 -8.46 -3.87
C CYS A 123 -8.66 -8.87 -4.82
N LEU A 124 -7.53 -9.40 -4.32
CA LEU A 124 -6.41 -9.84 -5.15
C LEU A 124 -6.85 -10.84 -6.22
N ASP A 125 -7.67 -11.82 -5.84
CA ASP A 125 -8.25 -12.79 -6.78
C ASP A 125 -9.02 -12.09 -7.91
N ASP A 126 -9.89 -11.13 -7.58
CA ASP A 126 -10.67 -10.35 -8.55
C ASP A 126 -9.79 -9.48 -9.47
N ILE A 127 -8.59 -9.09 -9.03
CA ILE A 127 -7.62 -8.31 -9.80
C ILE A 127 -6.86 -9.20 -10.80
N PHE A 128 -6.31 -10.32 -10.34
CA PHE A 128 -5.36 -11.11 -11.13
C PHE A 128 -6.02 -12.22 -11.96
N LYS A 129 -7.17 -12.77 -11.55
CA LYS A 129 -7.79 -13.92 -12.26
C LYS A 129 -8.18 -13.64 -13.71
N GLY A 130 -8.29 -12.37 -14.09
CA GLY A 130 -8.62 -11.98 -15.47
C GLY A 130 -7.46 -12.13 -16.45
N PHE A 131 -6.22 -12.21 -15.94
CA PHE A 131 -5.01 -12.10 -16.76
C PHE A 131 -3.95 -13.17 -16.43
N PHE A 132 -4.02 -13.80 -15.25
CA PHE A 132 -3.02 -14.75 -14.77
C PHE A 132 -3.68 -16.02 -14.23
N ASP A 133 -3.06 -17.17 -14.52
CA ASP A 133 -3.31 -18.41 -13.79
C ASP A 133 -2.33 -18.50 -12.62
N TYR A 134 -2.83 -18.89 -11.45
CA TYR A 134 -2.04 -19.02 -10.22
C TYR A 134 -2.70 -20.02 -9.26
N ASP A 135 -1.88 -20.59 -8.38
CA ASP A 135 -2.31 -21.45 -7.29
C ASP A 135 -2.53 -20.65 -6.00
N ALA A 136 -1.70 -19.61 -5.79
CA ALA A 136 -1.79 -18.75 -4.63
C ALA A 136 -1.38 -17.31 -4.95
N LEU A 137 -1.97 -16.36 -4.21
CA LEU A 137 -1.62 -14.94 -4.21
C LEU A 137 -1.27 -14.51 -2.79
N ASN A 138 -0.06 -14.01 -2.59
CA ASN A 138 0.34 -13.35 -1.34
C ASN A 138 0.50 -11.86 -1.58
N ALA A 139 0.28 -11.05 -0.56
CA ALA A 139 0.45 -9.60 -0.64
C ALA A 139 1.17 -9.04 0.57
N TYR A 140 2.09 -8.12 0.32
CA TYR A 140 2.96 -7.53 1.31
C TYR A 140 2.99 -6.02 1.12
N SER A 141 2.76 -5.27 2.18
CA SER A 141 2.82 -3.81 2.10
C SER A 141 4.27 -3.35 2.08
N MET A 142 4.56 -2.39 1.22
CA MET A 142 5.83 -1.67 1.15
C MET A 142 5.58 -0.16 1.01
N LYS A 143 6.54 0.63 1.47
CA LYS A 143 6.56 2.08 1.33
C LYS A 143 8.00 2.50 1.06
N MET A 144 8.18 3.34 0.06
CA MET A 144 9.47 3.95 -0.25
C MET A 144 9.40 5.43 0.12
N THR A 145 10.45 5.92 0.77
CA THR A 145 10.64 7.32 1.06
C THR A 145 11.99 7.74 0.50
N ARG A 146 11.98 8.75 -0.36
CA ARG A 146 13.19 9.43 -0.83
C ARG A 146 13.49 10.57 0.12
N ASP A 147 14.77 10.77 0.41
CA ASP A 147 15.13 11.84 1.34
C ASP A 147 14.99 13.20 0.66
N ALA A 148 14.58 14.19 1.44
CA ALA A 148 14.51 15.59 1.03
C ALA A 148 15.83 16.34 1.29
N GLU A 149 16.81 15.69 1.94
CA GLU A 149 17.98 16.39 2.50
C GLU A 149 19.08 16.79 1.49
N TYR A 150 19.13 16.24 0.28
CA TYR A 150 20.21 16.60 -0.66
C TYR A 150 20.10 18.05 -1.19
N ASP A 151 18.91 18.67 -1.14
CA ASP A 151 18.70 20.04 -1.64
C ASP A 151 19.26 21.11 -0.70
N LEU A 152 19.14 20.96 0.63
CA LEU A 152 19.48 22.04 1.59
C LEU A 152 20.97 22.40 1.61
N VAL A 153 21.86 21.48 1.24
CA VAL A 153 23.32 21.73 1.25
C VAL A 153 23.77 22.49 0.00
N HIS A 154 23.07 22.34 -1.14
CA HIS A 154 23.39 23.05 -2.38
C HIS A 154 22.64 24.38 -2.54
N GLU A 155 21.56 24.60 -1.78
CA GLU A 155 20.78 25.84 -1.82
C GLU A 155 21.46 27.06 -1.18
N MET A 156 22.58 26.90 -0.46
CA MET A 156 23.27 28.04 0.17
C MET A 156 24.15 28.87 -0.78
N GLU A 157 24.35 28.44 -2.04
CA GLU A 157 25.27 29.12 -2.99
C GLU A 157 24.60 29.70 -4.25
N ALA A 158 23.27 29.64 -4.44
CA ALA A 158 22.62 30.12 -5.66
C ALA A 158 21.58 31.23 -5.44
N SER A 159 21.45 32.12 -6.42
CA SER A 159 20.56 33.29 -6.37
C SER A 159 19.08 32.89 -6.49
N LEU A 160 18.21 33.60 -5.75
CA LEU A 160 16.77 33.35 -5.53
C LEU A 160 15.92 33.07 -6.80
N MET A 161 16.39 33.48 -7.99
CA MET A 161 15.65 33.39 -9.25
C MET A 161 15.87 32.07 -10.01
N GLU A 162 16.99 31.37 -9.80
CA GLU A 162 17.24 30.04 -10.40
C GLU A 162 16.50 28.92 -9.65
N LEU A 163 16.36 29.08 -8.33
CA LEU A 163 15.75 28.13 -7.38
C LEU A 163 14.30 27.74 -7.69
N MET A 164 13.52 28.61 -8.36
CA MET A 164 12.11 28.27 -8.68
C MET A 164 11.97 27.31 -9.87
N SER A 165 13.00 27.17 -10.70
CA SER A 165 12.93 26.36 -11.93
C SER A 165 13.62 24.99 -11.82
N SER A 166 14.63 24.87 -10.96
CA SER A 166 15.45 23.66 -10.77
C SER A 166 14.81 22.65 -9.80
N SER A 167 14.14 23.13 -8.76
CA SER A 167 13.50 22.31 -7.71
C SER A 167 12.40 21.37 -8.23
N LEU A 168 11.77 21.68 -9.38
CA LEU A 168 10.84 20.79 -10.07
C LEU A 168 11.54 19.69 -10.91
N LYS A 169 12.78 19.93 -11.38
CA LYS A 169 13.53 18.99 -12.23
C LYS A 169 14.39 18.00 -11.43
N GLN A 170 14.89 18.39 -10.25
CA GLN A 170 15.75 17.53 -9.42
C GLN A 170 14.99 16.45 -8.62
N ARG A 171 13.67 16.58 -8.50
CA ARG A 171 12.84 15.60 -7.77
C ARG A 171 12.79 14.22 -8.44
N LEU A 172 13.11 14.13 -9.72
CA LEU A 172 13.17 12.88 -10.49
C LEU A 172 14.48 12.09 -10.28
N THR A 173 15.51 12.68 -9.67
CA THR A 173 16.88 12.15 -9.68
C THR A 173 17.45 11.80 -8.29
N ALA A 174 16.66 11.89 -7.22
CA ALA A 174 17.11 11.53 -5.87
C ALA A 174 17.10 10.01 -5.64
N GLU A 175 18.21 9.46 -5.14
CA GLU A 175 18.36 8.05 -4.77
C GLU A 175 17.35 7.66 -3.66
N PRO A 176 16.75 6.46 -3.72
CA PRO A 176 15.82 5.99 -2.70
C PRO A 176 16.57 5.66 -1.39
N VAL A 177 16.29 6.41 -0.32
CA VAL A 177 17.05 6.31 0.95
C VAL A 177 16.39 5.36 1.96
N ARG A 178 15.05 5.24 1.96
CA ARG A 178 14.35 4.40 2.94
C ARG A 178 13.28 3.52 2.30
N PHE A 179 13.51 2.21 2.36
CA PHE A 179 12.55 1.19 1.98
C PHE A 179 11.99 0.49 3.23
N VAL A 180 10.69 0.64 3.47
CA VAL A 180 9.95 0.01 4.57
C VAL A 180 9.07 -1.09 3.99
N TYR A 181 9.16 -2.30 4.52
CA TYR A 181 8.40 -3.45 4.05
C TYR A 181 7.84 -4.27 5.21
N GLN A 182 6.80 -5.05 4.92
CA GLN A 182 6.19 -5.95 5.89
C GLN A 182 7.15 -7.09 6.27
N ARG A 183 7.23 -7.42 7.56
CA ARG A 183 8.18 -8.43 8.10
C ARG A 183 8.01 -9.83 7.50
N ASP A 184 6.81 -10.18 7.06
CA ASP A 184 6.49 -11.49 6.49
C ASP A 184 6.84 -11.61 5.00
N MET A 185 7.40 -10.56 4.39
CA MET A 185 7.78 -10.52 2.99
C MET A 185 8.93 -11.51 2.72
N PRO A 186 8.81 -12.41 1.73
CA PRO A 186 9.87 -13.34 1.37
C PRO A 186 11.15 -12.61 0.94
N ASN A 187 12.32 -13.09 1.38
CA ASN A 187 13.61 -12.48 1.01
C ASN A 187 13.81 -12.38 -0.50
N ALA A 188 13.31 -13.35 -1.28
CA ALA A 188 13.39 -13.29 -2.73
C ALA A 188 12.68 -12.04 -3.30
N LEU A 189 11.53 -11.66 -2.75
CA LEU A 189 10.80 -10.46 -3.14
C LEU A 189 11.55 -9.19 -2.69
N VAL A 190 12.14 -9.21 -1.48
CA VAL A 190 12.96 -8.10 -0.97
C VAL A 190 14.17 -7.84 -1.87
N GLU A 191 14.90 -8.87 -2.28
CA GLU A 191 16.05 -8.73 -3.19
C GLU A 191 15.61 -8.18 -4.55
N VAL A 192 14.49 -8.64 -5.11
CA VAL A 192 13.93 -8.08 -6.34
C VAL A 192 13.64 -6.59 -6.21
N LEU A 193 13.08 -6.14 -5.08
CA LEU A 193 12.80 -4.73 -4.83
C LEU A 193 14.05 -3.90 -4.48
N ARG A 194 15.17 -4.55 -4.18
CA ARG A 194 16.45 -3.91 -3.84
C ARG A 194 17.37 -3.77 -5.05
N GLU A 195 17.32 -4.73 -5.98
CA GLU A 195 18.12 -4.74 -7.20
C GLU A 195 17.54 -3.86 -8.32
N ASN A 196 16.23 -3.58 -8.28
CA ASN A 196 15.50 -2.70 -9.23
C ASN A 196 15.26 -1.30 -8.69
#